data_AF-A0A4Q1F6U5-F1
#
_entry.id   AF-A0A4Q1F6U5-F1
#
_cell.length_a   1.000
_cell.length_b   1.000
_cell.length_c   1.000
_cell.angle_alpha   90.00
_cell.angle_beta   90.00
_cell.angle_gamma   90.00
#
_symmetry.space_group_name_H-M   'P 1'
#
loop_
_entity.id
_entity.type
_entity.pdbx_description
1 polymer ?
#
loop_
_entity_poly.entity_id
_entity_poly.type
_entity_poly.pdbx_seq_one_letter_code
_entity_poly.pdbx_strand_id
1 'polypeptide(L)'
;MLIIGDKQKTYTAIKQDLIDKFSYKKSGKPEPEDFIEFNISDTKTLLRDIISLDFKDIHAIYNFIKEEIQSVVIELEVSRTNGSYPTSLLTHREISPETRAINAQKILREEEFSELTLEKINGYFSQLAAITRVTREIYFFIIDEGEYNSDTFCIYQDEAIRKLNINPKKLREELTILERKNLIYSVDEEDPKIILKIIEPDIAFMLSYIKENLDLHKIIVNLDFTKLDIYAPKNQL
;
A
#
# COMPACT_ATOMS: atom_id res chain seq x y z
N MET A 1 0.91 -18.58 37.39
CA MET A 1 -0.11 -19.12 36.47
C MET A 1 -1.31 -18.24 36.62
N LEU A 2 -1.72 -17.50 35.58
CA LEU A 2 -2.85 -16.59 35.69
C LEU A 2 -4.16 -17.35 35.49
N ILE A 3 -5.04 -17.33 36.49
CA ILE A 3 -6.39 -17.86 36.43
C ILE A 3 -7.33 -16.67 36.24
N ILE A 4 -8.10 -16.68 35.15
CA ILE A 4 -9.10 -15.65 34.86
C ILE A 4 -10.46 -16.18 35.30
N GLY A 5 -11.11 -15.47 36.22
CA GLY A 5 -12.43 -15.83 36.73
C GLY A 5 -12.93 -14.88 37.82
N ASP A 6 -14.20 -14.99 38.20
CA ASP A 6 -14.76 -14.14 39.25
C ASP A 6 -14.07 -14.42 40.58
N LYS A 7 -13.52 -13.36 41.20
CA LYS A 7 -12.92 -13.44 42.53
C LYS A 7 -13.98 -13.86 43.55
N GLN A 8 -13.78 -15.00 44.19
CA GLN A 8 -14.63 -15.50 45.26
C GLN A 8 -14.14 -14.98 46.60
N LYS A 9 -15.06 -14.70 47.53
CA LYS A 9 -14.72 -14.25 48.89
C LYS A 9 -13.97 -15.32 49.70
N THR A 10 -14.15 -16.59 49.34
CA THR A 10 -13.54 -17.73 50.02
C THR A 10 -13.23 -18.81 48.99
N TYR A 11 -11.98 -19.27 48.95
CA TYR A 11 -11.58 -20.44 48.18
C TYR A 11 -11.35 -21.60 49.15
N THR A 12 -12.31 -22.52 49.24
CA THR A 12 -12.14 -23.73 50.03
C THR A 12 -11.24 -24.72 49.29
N ALA A 13 -10.10 -25.06 49.90
CA ALA A 13 -9.14 -26.09 49.46
C ALA A 13 -8.28 -25.75 48.22
N ILE A 14 -7.53 -24.65 48.26
CA ILE A 14 -6.38 -24.47 47.37
C ILE A 14 -5.31 -25.50 47.76
N LYS A 15 -4.87 -26.34 46.80
CA LYS A 15 -3.81 -27.33 47.04
C LYS A 15 -2.51 -26.61 47.40
N GLN A 16 -1.90 -26.99 48.52
CA GLN A 16 -0.64 -26.39 49.00
C GLN A 16 0.47 -26.46 47.93
N ASP A 17 0.52 -27.55 47.16
CA ASP A 17 1.47 -27.73 46.05
C ASP A 17 1.40 -26.63 44.97
N LEU A 18 0.21 -26.05 44.74
CA LEU A 18 0.02 -24.96 43.77
C LEU A 18 0.48 -23.61 44.33
N ILE A 19 0.26 -23.39 45.62
CA ILE A 19 0.73 -22.21 46.36
C ILE A 19 2.26 -22.19 46.36
N ASP A 20 2.89 -23.31 46.74
CA ASP A 20 4.35 -23.41 46.82
C ASP A 20 5.04 -23.25 45.45
N LYS A 21 4.37 -23.62 44.35
CA LYS A 21 4.90 -23.56 42.99
C LYS A 21 4.73 -22.21 42.30
N PHE A 22 3.69 -21.45 42.63
CA PHE A 22 3.29 -20.26 41.87
C PHE A 22 3.11 -18.98 42.70
N SER A 23 3.22 -19.03 44.04
CA SER A 23 3.23 -17.82 44.85
C SER A 23 4.53 -17.02 44.65
N TYR A 24 4.39 -15.72 44.41
CA TYR A 24 5.51 -14.80 44.36
C TYR A 24 6.14 -14.70 45.75
N LYS A 25 7.37 -15.18 45.94
CA LYS A 25 8.10 -15.11 47.22
C LYS A 25 8.55 -13.68 47.51
N LYS A 26 7.64 -12.80 47.91
CA LYS A 26 8.00 -11.42 48.29
C LYS A 26 8.61 -11.35 49.70
N SER A 27 8.26 -12.28 50.60
CA SER A 27 8.99 -12.49 51.86
C SER A 27 8.59 -13.80 52.55
N GLY A 28 9.55 -14.71 52.75
CA GLY A 28 9.54 -15.64 53.89
C GLY A 28 8.66 -16.90 53.84
N LYS A 29 7.37 -16.83 53.53
CA LYS A 29 6.46 -18.00 53.39
C LYS A 29 5.31 -17.65 52.45
N PRO A 30 4.92 -18.53 51.50
CA PRO A 30 3.81 -18.25 50.60
C PRO A 30 2.49 -18.44 51.35
N GLU A 31 1.77 -17.34 51.59
CA GLU A 31 0.42 -17.37 52.14
C GLU A 31 -0.59 -17.70 51.01
N PRO A 32 -1.72 -18.37 51.30
CA PRO A 32 -2.80 -18.58 50.33
C PRO A 32 -3.35 -17.27 49.76
N GLU A 33 -3.29 -16.19 50.55
CA GLU A 33 -3.76 -14.85 50.18
C GLU A 33 -2.92 -14.25 49.05
N ASP A 34 -1.60 -14.41 49.09
CA ASP A 34 -0.68 -13.97 48.03
C ASP A 34 -0.94 -14.72 46.70
N PHE A 35 -1.27 -16.01 46.78
CA PHE A 35 -1.63 -16.77 45.59
C PHE A 35 -2.91 -16.23 44.95
N ILE A 36 -3.94 -15.95 45.76
CA ILE A 36 -5.23 -15.44 45.26
C ILE A 36 -5.08 -14.04 44.69
N GLU A 37 -4.31 -13.16 45.34
CA GLU A 37 -4.17 -11.76 44.92
C GLU A 37 -3.43 -11.64 43.58
N PHE A 38 -2.34 -12.38 43.40
CA PHE A 38 -1.46 -12.26 42.23
C PHE A 38 -1.74 -13.25 41.10
N ASN A 39 -2.32 -14.43 41.39
CA ASN A 39 -2.55 -15.46 40.36
C ASN A 39 -4.01 -15.58 39.95
N ILE A 40 -4.98 -15.01 40.69
CA ILE A 40 -6.39 -14.99 40.28
C ILE A 40 -6.77 -13.55 39.94
N SER A 41 -7.08 -13.28 38.68
CA SER A 41 -7.54 -11.95 38.24
C SER A 41 -8.96 -12.05 37.70
N ASP A 42 -9.81 -11.10 38.12
CA ASP A 42 -11.14 -10.95 37.55
C ASP A 42 -11.09 -10.00 36.34
N THR A 43 -12.14 -10.03 35.53
CA THR A 43 -12.24 -9.17 34.34
C THR A 43 -12.21 -7.68 34.71
N LYS A 44 -12.70 -7.30 35.91
CA LYS A 44 -12.71 -5.92 36.38
C LYS A 44 -11.33 -5.41 36.79
N THR A 45 -10.53 -6.25 37.44
CA THR A 45 -9.14 -5.96 37.83
C THR A 45 -8.29 -5.89 36.58
N LEU A 46 -8.44 -6.85 35.66
CA LEU A 46 -7.77 -6.81 34.36
C LEU A 46 -8.09 -5.51 33.59
N LEU A 47 -9.37 -5.12 33.50
CA LEU A 47 -9.77 -3.87 32.85
C LEU A 47 -9.20 -2.63 33.56
N ARG A 48 -9.21 -2.62 34.90
CA ARG A 48 -8.62 -1.53 35.68
C ARG A 48 -7.12 -1.42 35.43
N ASP A 49 -6.41 -2.53 35.42
CA ASP A 49 -4.98 -2.59 35.20
C ASP A 49 -4.64 -2.08 33.80
N ILE A 50 -5.41 -2.51 32.78
CA ILE A 50 -5.27 -2.03 31.40
C ILE A 50 -5.50 -0.52 31.30
N ILE A 51 -6.55 0.02 31.94
CA ILE A 51 -6.84 1.47 31.91
C ILE A 51 -5.79 2.29 32.67
N SER A 52 -5.09 1.66 33.62
CA SER A 52 -4.03 2.30 34.42
C SER A 52 -2.67 2.31 33.72
N LEU A 53 -2.54 1.65 32.57
CA LEU A 53 -1.35 1.68 31.74
C LEU A 53 -1.17 3.04 31.07
N ASP A 54 0.06 3.31 30.60
CA ASP A 54 0.30 4.49 29.79
C ASP A 54 -0.39 4.37 28.42
N PHE A 55 -0.56 5.50 27.73
CA PHE A 55 -1.23 5.53 26.43
C PHE A 55 -0.56 4.62 25.39
N LYS A 56 0.76 4.47 25.45
CA LYS A 56 1.52 3.67 24.49
C LYS A 56 1.18 2.19 24.64
N ASP A 57 1.13 1.72 25.87
CA ASP A 57 0.81 0.33 26.21
C ASP A 57 -0.67 0.02 25.96
N ILE A 58 -1.58 0.96 26.26
CA ILE A 58 -3.01 0.84 25.89
C ILE A 58 -3.16 0.71 24.38
N HIS A 59 -2.46 1.54 23.61
CA HIS A 59 -2.50 1.50 22.15
C HIS A 59 -1.93 0.18 21.59
N ALA A 60 -0.88 -0.35 22.20
CA ALA A 60 -0.32 -1.64 21.84
C ALA A 60 -1.32 -2.79 22.08
N ILE A 61 -1.96 -2.81 23.26
CA ILE A 61 -2.99 -3.80 23.61
C ILE A 61 -4.18 -3.71 22.66
N TYR A 62 -4.64 -2.50 22.35
CA TYR A 62 -5.73 -2.28 21.40
C TYR A 62 -5.41 -2.85 20.01
N ASN A 63 -4.21 -2.56 19.49
CA ASN A 63 -3.78 -3.09 18.19
C ASN A 63 -3.72 -4.63 18.22
N PHE A 64 -3.16 -5.21 19.28
CA PHE A 64 -3.09 -6.65 19.45
C PHE A 64 -4.48 -7.30 19.47
N ILE A 65 -5.40 -6.78 20.29
CA ILE A 65 -6.78 -7.28 20.36
C ILE A 65 -7.46 -7.17 18.99
N LYS A 66 -7.25 -6.05 18.29
CA LYS A 66 -7.83 -5.84 16.96
C LYS A 66 -7.32 -6.87 15.94
N GLU A 67 -6.02 -7.16 15.94
CA GLU A 67 -5.39 -8.15 15.06
C GLU A 67 -5.91 -9.57 15.36
N GLU A 68 -5.94 -9.97 16.63
CA GLU A 68 -6.44 -11.29 17.05
C GLU A 68 -7.92 -11.47 16.74
N ILE A 69 -8.75 -10.46 17.01
CA ILE A 69 -10.17 -10.49 16.64
C ILE A 69 -10.33 -10.60 15.13
N GLN A 70 -9.53 -9.87 14.34
CA GLN A 70 -9.56 -10.01 12.88
C GLN A 70 -9.21 -11.42 12.44
N SER A 71 -8.19 -12.06 13.03
CA SER A 71 -7.82 -13.45 12.72
C SER A 71 -8.97 -14.42 13.02
N VAL A 72 -9.56 -14.31 14.21
CA VAL A 72 -10.70 -15.16 14.62
C VAL A 72 -11.91 -14.92 13.71
N VAL A 73 -12.18 -13.67 13.33
CA VAL A 73 -13.26 -13.34 12.39
C VAL A 73 -13.02 -13.99 11.04
N ILE A 74 -11.80 -13.97 10.51
CA ILE A 74 -11.43 -14.62 9.25
C ILE A 74 -11.60 -16.15 9.35
N GLU A 75 -11.16 -16.76 10.46
CA GLU A 75 -11.25 -18.22 10.67
C GLU A 75 -12.68 -18.73 10.81
N LEU A 76 -13.56 -17.95 11.45
CA LEU A 76 -14.97 -18.29 11.66
C LEU A 76 -15.87 -17.83 10.51
N GLU A 77 -15.32 -17.14 9.50
CA GLU A 77 -16.11 -16.62 8.40
C GLU A 77 -16.61 -17.73 7.47
N VAL A 78 -17.90 -17.73 7.19
CA VAL A 78 -18.50 -18.69 6.27
C VAL A 78 -18.42 -18.13 4.85
N SER A 79 -17.90 -18.94 3.92
CA SER A 79 -17.85 -18.58 2.50
C SER A 79 -19.24 -18.28 1.94
N ARG A 80 -19.34 -17.30 1.06
CA ARG A 80 -20.56 -17.01 0.29
C ARG A 80 -20.88 -18.15 -0.69
N THR A 81 -22.07 -18.13 -1.28
CA THR A 81 -22.54 -19.12 -2.27
C THR A 81 -21.64 -19.27 -3.50
N ASN A 82 -20.79 -18.28 -3.80
CA ASN A 82 -19.80 -18.31 -4.88
C ASN A 82 -18.39 -18.69 -4.42
N GLY A 83 -18.21 -19.14 -3.17
CA GLY A 83 -16.91 -19.49 -2.59
C GLY A 83 -16.03 -18.30 -2.17
N SER A 84 -16.53 -17.07 -2.29
CA SER A 84 -15.80 -15.87 -1.83
C SER A 84 -16.04 -15.58 -0.35
N TYR A 85 -15.01 -15.04 0.32
CA TYR A 85 -15.09 -14.60 1.72
C TYR A 85 -15.24 -13.07 1.76
N PRO A 86 -16.16 -12.51 2.56
CA PRO A 86 -16.27 -11.06 2.74
C PRO A 86 -14.98 -10.38 3.24
N THR A 87 -14.15 -11.06 4.04
CA THR A 87 -12.82 -10.57 4.46
C THR A 87 -11.72 -10.81 3.44
N SER A 88 -12.03 -11.37 2.26
CA SER A 88 -11.01 -11.66 1.25
C SER A 88 -10.29 -10.39 0.83
N LEU A 89 -8.98 -10.34 1.05
CA LEU A 89 -8.14 -9.23 0.57
C LEU A 89 -8.24 -9.01 -0.94
N LEU A 90 -8.66 -10.04 -1.69
CA LEU A 90 -8.87 -9.97 -3.13
C LEU A 90 -10.03 -9.05 -3.52
N THR A 91 -11.01 -8.78 -2.65
CA THR A 91 -12.08 -7.81 -2.94
C THR A 91 -11.59 -6.37 -2.92
N HIS A 92 -10.45 -6.11 -2.28
CA HIS A 92 -9.79 -4.81 -2.25
C HIS A 92 -8.73 -4.66 -3.33
N ARG A 93 -8.49 -5.71 -4.14
CA ARG A 93 -7.57 -5.65 -5.26
C ARG A 93 -8.10 -4.65 -6.29
N GLU A 94 -7.22 -3.76 -6.74
CA GLU A 94 -7.53 -2.85 -7.83
C GLU A 94 -7.82 -3.64 -9.12
N ILE A 95 -8.88 -3.25 -9.83
CA ILE A 95 -9.23 -3.79 -11.14
C ILE A 95 -8.28 -3.16 -12.17
N SER A 96 -7.54 -4.00 -12.89
CA SER A 96 -6.70 -3.55 -14.01
C SER A 96 -7.57 -2.95 -15.12
N PRO A 97 -7.25 -1.75 -15.64
CA PRO A 97 -7.97 -1.20 -16.78
C PRO A 97 -7.73 -2.07 -18.02
N GLU A 98 -8.80 -2.38 -18.76
CA GLU A 98 -8.74 -3.15 -20.03
C GLU A 98 -8.83 -2.24 -21.27
N THR A 99 -8.73 -0.93 -21.09
CA THR A 99 -8.86 0.07 -22.15
C THR A 99 -7.70 -0.03 -23.14
N ARG A 100 -8.03 -0.06 -24.44
CA ARG A 100 -7.07 0.00 -25.54
C ARG A 100 -6.99 1.41 -26.11
N ALA A 101 -5.81 1.81 -26.58
CA ALA A 101 -5.55 3.14 -27.13
C ALA A 101 -6.03 3.27 -28.59
N ILE A 102 -7.28 2.89 -28.88
CA ILE A 102 -7.85 2.88 -30.24
C ILE A 102 -7.81 4.30 -30.86
N ASN A 103 -8.01 5.32 -30.02
CA ASN A 103 -8.05 6.72 -30.45
C ASN A 103 -6.66 7.35 -30.69
N ALA A 104 -5.57 6.65 -30.37
CA ALA A 104 -4.22 7.14 -30.62
C ALA A 104 -3.90 7.26 -32.12
N GLN A 105 -4.72 6.67 -33.00
CA GLN A 105 -4.60 6.85 -34.45
C GLN A 105 -4.63 8.31 -34.92
N LYS A 106 -5.23 9.23 -34.15
CA LYS A 106 -5.26 10.66 -34.51
C LYS A 106 -3.89 11.31 -34.33
N ILE A 107 -3.18 10.97 -33.25
CA ILE A 107 -1.81 11.44 -32.99
C ILE A 107 -0.84 10.85 -34.03
N LEU A 108 -1.01 9.58 -34.38
CA LEU A 108 -0.18 8.90 -35.40
C LEU A 108 -0.29 9.50 -36.82
N ARG A 109 -1.22 10.44 -37.07
CA ARG A 109 -1.33 11.13 -38.37
C ARG A 109 -0.40 12.34 -38.48
N GLU A 110 0.18 12.80 -37.37
CA GLU A 110 1.16 13.87 -37.42
C GLU A 110 2.50 13.30 -37.93
N GLU A 111 3.17 14.03 -38.83
CA GLU A 111 4.41 13.57 -39.48
C GLU A 111 5.52 13.24 -38.46
N GLU A 112 5.50 13.93 -37.32
CA GLU A 112 6.44 13.76 -36.20
C GLU A 112 6.31 12.40 -35.48
N PHE A 113 5.22 11.65 -35.68
CA PHE A 113 5.00 10.31 -35.07
C PHE A 113 4.93 9.18 -36.10
N SER A 114 5.46 9.39 -37.30
CA SER A 114 5.35 8.45 -38.43
C SER A 114 5.93 7.06 -38.17
N GLU A 115 6.92 6.94 -37.28
CA GLU A 115 7.56 5.67 -36.88
C GLU A 115 6.83 4.95 -35.71
N LEU A 116 5.90 5.64 -35.07
CA LEU A 116 5.12 5.10 -33.97
C LEU A 116 3.94 4.29 -34.50
N THR A 117 3.71 3.10 -33.96
CA THR A 117 2.58 2.24 -34.34
C THR A 117 1.60 2.11 -33.19
N LEU A 118 0.33 1.85 -33.51
CA LEU A 118 -0.67 1.50 -32.50
C LEU A 118 -0.24 0.30 -31.64
N GLU A 119 0.52 -0.64 -32.21
CA GLU A 119 1.02 -1.80 -31.49
C GLU A 119 2.04 -1.39 -30.42
N LYS A 120 3.00 -0.52 -30.76
CA LYS A 120 3.96 0.04 -29.80
C LYS A 120 3.26 0.81 -28.67
N ILE A 121 2.28 1.65 -29.03
CA ILE A 121 1.48 2.42 -28.06
C ILE A 121 0.72 1.48 -27.12
N ASN A 122 -0.03 0.50 -27.66
CA ASN A 122 -0.78 -0.45 -26.84
C ASN A 122 0.15 -1.33 -25.99
N GLY A 123 1.31 -1.72 -26.51
CA GLY A 123 2.34 -2.47 -25.78
C GLY A 123 2.84 -1.70 -24.56
N TYR A 124 3.13 -0.42 -24.73
CA TYR A 124 3.54 0.46 -23.64
C TYR A 124 2.43 0.66 -22.59
N PHE A 125 1.21 1.01 -23.00
CA PHE A 125 0.10 1.20 -22.07
C PHE A 125 -0.35 -0.09 -21.38
N SER A 126 -0.11 -1.26 -21.99
CA SER A 126 -0.33 -2.56 -21.34
C SER A 126 0.63 -2.77 -20.16
N GLN A 127 1.85 -2.22 -20.21
CA GLN A 127 2.77 -2.24 -19.07
C GLN A 127 2.25 -1.37 -17.92
N LEU A 128 1.71 -0.19 -18.23
CA LEU A 128 1.07 0.69 -17.25
C LEU A 128 -0.22 0.10 -16.67
N ALA A 129 -1.01 -0.64 -17.45
CA ALA A 129 -2.21 -1.34 -16.97
C ALA A 129 -1.88 -2.45 -15.95
N ALA A 130 -0.65 -2.97 -15.98
CA ALA A 130 -0.18 -4.04 -15.11
C ALA A 130 0.34 -3.58 -13.74
N ILE A 131 0.33 -2.27 -13.46
CA ILE A 131 0.68 -1.68 -12.16
C ILE A 131 -0.56 -1.08 -11.47
N THR A 132 -0.45 -0.70 -10.20
CA THR A 132 -1.56 -0.07 -9.47
C THR A 132 -1.71 1.40 -9.88
N ARG A 133 -2.88 1.99 -9.62
CA ARG A 133 -3.13 3.41 -9.82
C ARG A 133 -2.14 4.27 -9.05
N VAL A 134 -1.83 3.92 -7.81
CA VAL A 134 -0.87 4.67 -6.98
C VAL A 134 0.51 4.68 -7.65
N THR A 135 0.94 3.53 -8.18
CA THR A 135 2.18 3.42 -8.94
C THR A 135 2.13 4.25 -10.23
N ARG A 136 0.98 4.28 -10.94
CA ARG A 136 0.78 5.14 -12.13
C ARG A 136 0.79 6.63 -11.81
N GLU A 137 0.31 7.05 -10.64
CA GLU A 137 0.38 8.46 -10.19
C GLU A 137 1.84 8.89 -9.99
N ILE A 138 2.69 8.02 -9.42
CA ILE A 138 4.14 8.29 -9.30
C ILE A 138 4.80 8.32 -10.67
N TYR A 139 4.43 7.40 -11.56
CA TYR A 139 4.92 7.39 -12.93
C TYR A 139 4.55 8.68 -13.68
N PHE A 140 3.28 9.09 -13.60
CA PHE A 140 2.78 10.35 -14.15
C PHE A 140 3.54 11.54 -13.58
N PHE A 141 3.74 11.60 -12.26
CA PHE A 141 4.45 12.67 -11.60
C PHE A 141 5.88 12.84 -12.14
N ILE A 142 6.59 11.76 -12.44
CA ILE A 142 7.93 11.83 -13.03
C ILE A 142 7.89 12.44 -14.45
N ILE A 143 6.85 12.17 -15.24
CA ILE A 143 6.67 12.80 -16.57
C ILE A 143 6.30 14.28 -16.42
N ASP A 144 5.45 14.60 -15.45
CA ASP A 144 4.87 15.92 -15.29
C ASP A 144 5.87 16.93 -14.67
N GLU A 145 6.63 16.51 -13.68
CA GLU A 145 7.57 17.37 -12.95
C GLU A 145 9.04 17.11 -13.27
N GLY A 146 9.34 15.98 -13.92
CA GLY A 146 10.71 15.62 -14.27
C GLY A 146 11.27 16.39 -15.46
N GLU A 147 12.59 16.44 -15.52
CA GLU A 147 13.33 16.98 -16.64
C GLU A 147 13.31 16.00 -17.82
N TYR A 148 12.96 16.50 -19.00
CA TYR A 148 13.10 15.76 -20.25
C TYR A 148 14.54 15.89 -20.77
N ASN A 149 15.29 14.79 -20.78
CA ASN A 149 16.67 14.74 -21.24
C ASN A 149 16.94 13.41 -21.94
N SER A 150 17.61 13.44 -23.09
CA SER A 150 18.06 12.24 -23.82
C SER A 150 16.93 11.22 -24.04
N ASP A 151 15.80 11.71 -24.55
CA ASP A 151 14.61 10.92 -24.90
C ASP A 151 13.89 10.26 -23.71
N THR A 152 14.12 10.73 -22.48
CA THR A 152 13.39 10.24 -21.30
C THR A 152 13.15 11.33 -20.25
N PHE A 153 12.35 11.00 -19.25
CA PHE A 153 12.05 11.85 -18.10
C PHE A 153 12.83 11.39 -16.88
N CYS A 154 13.32 12.34 -16.09
CA CYS A 154 14.05 12.05 -14.88
C CYS A 154 13.80 13.08 -13.78
N ILE A 155 13.88 12.63 -12.52
CA ILE A 155 13.76 13.50 -11.35
C ILE A 155 14.58 12.94 -10.19
N TYR A 156 15.14 13.80 -9.36
CA TYR A 156 15.82 13.37 -8.14
C TYR A 156 14.82 12.85 -7.10
N GLN A 157 15.15 11.75 -6.43
CA GLN A 157 14.28 11.13 -5.45
C GLN A 157 13.92 12.09 -4.30
N ASP A 158 14.89 12.88 -3.82
CA ASP A 158 14.65 13.88 -2.78
C ASP A 158 13.68 14.99 -3.23
N GLU A 159 13.74 15.36 -4.51
CA GLU A 159 12.80 16.32 -5.08
C GLU A 159 11.39 15.72 -5.15
N ALA A 160 11.28 14.47 -5.59
CA ALA A 160 10.01 13.74 -5.62
C ALA A 160 9.39 13.61 -4.22
N ILE A 161 10.19 13.27 -3.20
CA ILE A 161 9.74 13.19 -1.79
C ILE A 161 9.16 14.53 -1.34
N ARG A 162 9.84 15.64 -1.64
CA ARG A 162 9.41 16.99 -1.23
C ARG A 162 8.16 17.44 -1.96
N LYS A 163 8.12 17.32 -3.28
CA LYS A 163 7.00 17.79 -4.12
C LYS A 163 5.73 16.97 -3.90
N LEU A 164 5.85 15.65 -3.76
CA LEU A 164 4.71 14.77 -3.48
C LEU A 164 4.31 14.74 -1.99
N ASN A 165 5.15 15.26 -1.09
CA ASN A 165 4.98 15.14 0.36
C ASN A 165 4.71 13.68 0.78
N ILE A 166 5.47 12.74 0.21
CA ILE A 166 5.28 11.30 0.38
C ILE A 166 6.31 10.73 1.36
N ASN A 167 5.92 9.73 2.15
CA ASN A 167 6.84 9.00 3.00
C ASN A 167 7.94 8.31 2.14
N PRO A 168 9.24 8.45 2.46
CA PRO A 168 10.34 7.87 1.67
C PRO A 168 10.24 6.34 1.52
N LYS A 169 9.79 5.64 2.56
CA LYS A 169 9.58 4.18 2.51
C LYS A 169 8.49 3.83 1.49
N LYS A 170 7.38 4.56 1.50
CA LYS A 170 6.27 4.37 0.56
C LYS A 170 6.71 4.64 -0.87
N LEU A 171 7.44 5.74 -1.12
CA LEU A 171 8.00 6.00 -2.44
C LEU A 171 8.91 4.86 -2.91
N ARG A 172 9.79 4.35 -2.03
CA ARG A 172 10.68 3.23 -2.35
C ARG A 172 9.93 1.94 -2.72
N GLU A 173 8.84 1.64 -2.02
CA GLU A 173 7.98 0.49 -2.34
C GLU A 173 7.40 0.61 -3.76
N GLU A 174 6.94 1.79 -4.14
CA GLU A 174 6.38 2.05 -5.48
C GLU A 174 7.45 2.08 -6.58
N LEU A 175 8.63 2.67 -6.31
CA LEU A 175 9.78 2.62 -7.23
C LEU A 175 10.24 1.18 -7.49
N THR A 176 10.22 0.33 -6.46
CA THR A 176 10.52 -1.11 -6.61
C THR A 176 9.55 -1.80 -7.57
N ILE A 177 8.27 -1.41 -7.56
CA ILE A 177 7.26 -1.95 -8.50
C ILE A 177 7.59 -1.49 -9.92
N LEU A 178 7.88 -0.20 -10.11
CA LEU A 178 8.25 0.36 -11.42
C LEU A 178 9.51 -0.31 -11.99
N GLU A 179 10.54 -0.52 -11.17
CA GLU A 179 11.78 -1.16 -11.57
C GLU A 179 11.54 -2.61 -12.01
N ARG A 180 10.80 -3.39 -11.21
CA ARG A 180 10.43 -4.78 -11.55
C ARG A 180 9.62 -4.89 -12.83
N LYS A 181 8.87 -3.84 -13.18
CA LYS A 181 8.09 -3.74 -14.41
C LYS A 181 8.88 -3.17 -15.58
N ASN A 182 10.18 -2.91 -15.42
CA ASN A 182 11.06 -2.29 -16.41
C ASN A 182 10.58 -0.90 -16.88
N LEU A 183 9.87 -0.16 -16.02
CA LEU A 183 9.38 1.19 -16.31
C LEU A 183 10.34 2.29 -15.87
N ILE A 184 11.30 1.96 -14.99
CA ILE A 184 12.42 2.81 -14.59
C ILE A 184 13.73 2.02 -14.60
N TYR A 185 14.86 2.73 -14.66
CA TYR A 185 16.16 2.16 -14.34
C TYR A 185 16.32 1.99 -12.82
N SER A 186 17.21 1.09 -12.41
CA SER A 186 17.60 0.95 -11.00
C SER A 186 18.12 2.28 -10.48
N VAL A 187 17.61 2.71 -9.33
CA VAL A 187 18.02 3.97 -8.68
C VAL A 187 19.33 3.72 -7.93
N ASP A 188 20.35 4.51 -8.24
CA ASP A 188 21.65 4.46 -7.56
C ASP A 188 21.54 5.09 -6.16
N GLU A 189 22.21 4.53 -5.16
CA GLU A 189 22.24 5.10 -3.80
C GLU A 189 23.13 6.35 -3.74
N GLU A 190 24.17 6.44 -4.59
CA GLU A 190 25.09 7.58 -4.64
C GLU A 190 24.53 8.73 -5.48
N ASP A 191 23.75 8.41 -6.52
CA ASP A 191 23.01 9.38 -7.35
C ASP A 191 21.55 8.94 -7.47
N PRO A 192 20.68 9.31 -6.49
CA PRO A 192 19.30 8.81 -6.38
C PRO A 192 18.38 9.49 -7.39
N LYS A 193 18.72 9.39 -8.67
CA LYS A 193 17.97 9.89 -9.80
C LYS A 193 17.03 8.81 -10.31
N ILE A 194 15.75 9.13 -10.35
CA ILE A 194 14.72 8.27 -10.91
C ILE A 194 14.64 8.57 -12.40
N ILE A 195 14.97 7.60 -13.25
CA ILE A 195 14.98 7.74 -14.70
C ILE A 195 13.96 6.78 -15.30
N LEU A 196 13.01 7.31 -16.08
CA LEU A 196 12.06 6.46 -16.78
C LEU A 196 12.79 5.63 -17.85
N LYS A 197 12.37 4.39 -17.99
CA LYS A 197 12.84 3.49 -19.04
C LYS A 197 11.78 3.41 -20.13
N ILE A 198 11.87 4.32 -21.09
CA ILE A 198 11.00 4.34 -22.27
C ILE A 198 11.82 3.77 -23.43
N ILE A 199 11.46 2.55 -23.87
CA ILE A 199 12.25 1.80 -24.87
C ILE A 199 12.17 2.46 -26.26
N GLU A 200 11.04 3.09 -26.57
CA GLU A 200 10.77 3.73 -27.85
C GLU A 200 10.81 5.25 -27.66
N PRO A 201 11.83 5.96 -28.18
CA PRO A 201 11.97 7.42 -28.04
C PRO A 201 10.72 8.19 -28.47
N ASP A 202 10.06 7.73 -29.54
CA ASP A 202 8.80 8.29 -30.04
C ASP A 202 7.68 8.30 -29.00
N ILE A 203 7.68 7.34 -28.07
CA ILE A 203 6.71 7.32 -26.96
C ILE A 203 7.02 8.43 -25.98
N ALA A 204 8.29 8.66 -25.66
CA ALA A 204 8.69 9.74 -24.76
C ALA A 204 8.34 11.11 -25.36
N PHE A 205 8.61 11.28 -26.66
CA PHE A 205 8.22 12.47 -27.41
C PHE A 205 6.70 12.64 -27.45
N MET A 206 5.94 11.57 -27.72
CA MET A 206 4.47 11.59 -27.68
C MET A 206 3.95 12.01 -26.30
N LEU A 207 4.54 11.51 -25.21
CA LEU A 207 4.13 11.88 -23.85
C LEU A 207 4.42 13.35 -23.55
N SER A 208 5.56 13.87 -24.00
CA SER A 208 5.88 15.29 -23.91
C SER A 208 4.89 16.15 -24.69
N TYR A 209 4.54 15.74 -25.91
CA TYR A 209 3.55 16.44 -26.73
C TYR A 209 2.15 16.40 -26.09
N ILE A 210 1.72 15.25 -25.57
CA ILE A 210 0.44 15.11 -24.85
C ILE A 210 0.43 15.98 -23.60
N LYS A 211 1.53 16.04 -22.84
CA LYS A 211 1.67 16.89 -21.65
C LYS A 211 1.35 18.35 -21.93
N GLU A 212 1.79 18.87 -23.08
CA GLU A 212 1.59 20.27 -23.45
C GLU A 212 0.19 20.57 -24.01
N ASN A 213 -0.48 19.57 -24.59
CA ASN A 213 -1.69 19.78 -25.38
C ASN A 213 -2.97 19.16 -24.80
N LEU A 214 -2.84 18.16 -23.92
CA LEU A 214 -3.94 17.31 -23.43
C LEU A 214 -3.80 16.99 -21.94
N ASP A 215 -4.86 16.40 -21.38
CA ASP A 215 -4.88 15.93 -20.00
C ASP A 215 -4.10 14.60 -19.87
N LEU A 216 -2.79 14.71 -19.71
CA LEU A 216 -1.88 13.57 -19.55
C LEU A 216 -2.22 12.73 -18.31
N HIS A 217 -2.70 13.35 -17.23
CA HIS A 217 -3.10 12.66 -16.00
C HIS A 217 -4.17 11.61 -16.29
N LYS A 218 -5.24 11.98 -17.00
CA LYS A 218 -6.28 11.02 -17.38
C LYS A 218 -5.77 9.88 -18.27
N ILE A 219 -4.86 10.18 -19.18
CA ILE A 219 -4.31 9.19 -20.11
C ILE A 219 -3.38 8.21 -19.38
N ILE A 220 -2.52 8.68 -18.47
CA ILE A 220 -1.54 7.84 -17.79
C ILE A 220 -2.15 7.14 -16.58
N VAL A 221 -2.89 7.85 -15.73
CA VAL A 221 -3.38 7.31 -14.45
C VAL A 221 -4.65 6.48 -14.64
N ASN A 222 -5.59 6.98 -15.43
CA ASN A 222 -6.88 6.32 -15.65
C ASN A 222 -6.88 5.43 -16.90
N LEU A 223 -5.84 5.50 -17.74
CA LEU A 223 -5.80 4.83 -19.04
C LEU A 223 -7.05 5.18 -19.89
N ASP A 224 -7.48 6.44 -19.79
CA ASP A 224 -8.64 6.99 -20.51
C ASP A 224 -8.20 7.63 -21.84
N PHE A 225 -8.22 6.83 -22.89
CA PHE A 225 -7.85 7.25 -24.24
C PHE A 225 -8.95 8.03 -24.98
N THR A 226 -10.11 8.29 -24.36
CA THR A 226 -11.12 9.18 -24.96
C THR A 226 -10.62 10.62 -25.07
N LYS A 227 -9.61 11.00 -24.28
CA LYS A 227 -8.99 12.33 -24.36
C LYS A 227 -8.17 12.54 -25.62
N LEU A 228 -7.78 11.46 -26.29
CA LEU A 228 -7.14 11.52 -27.60
C LEU A 228 -8.15 11.87 -28.72
N ASP A 229 -9.46 11.82 -28.45
CA ASP A 229 -10.48 12.15 -29.46
C ASP A 229 -10.72 13.64 -29.67
N ILE A 230 -10.42 14.45 -28.65
CA ILE A 230 -10.79 15.88 -28.58
C ILE A 230 -9.89 16.74 -29.48
N TYR A 231 -8.79 16.20 -29.98
CA TYR A 231 -7.88 16.91 -30.87
C TYR A 231 -8.37 16.84 -32.32
N ALA A 232 -8.92 17.97 -32.79
CA ALA A 232 -8.90 18.34 -34.20
C ALA A 232 -7.69 19.29 -34.37
N PRO A 233 -6.78 19.05 -35.33
CA PRO A 233 -5.63 19.92 -35.51
C PRO A 233 -6.10 21.37 -35.73
N LYS A 234 -5.61 22.29 -34.90
CA LYS A 234 -5.71 23.71 -35.21
C LYS A 234 -4.83 23.96 -36.43
N ASN A 235 -5.44 24.45 -37.50
CA ASN A 235 -4.86 25.01 -38.74
C ASN A 235 -4.79 24.07 -39.95
N GLN A 236 -5.93 23.97 -40.65
CA GLN A 236 -5.94 24.20 -42.10
C GLN A 236 -6.76 25.48 -42.34
N LEU A 237 -6.06 26.61 -42.44
CA LEU A 237 -6.52 27.85 -43.06
C LEU A 237 -5.39 28.39 -43.93
#